data_AF-A0A839EPE8-F1
#
_entry.id   AF-A0A839EPE8-F1
#
_cell.length_a   1.000
_cell.length_b   1.000
_cell.length_c   1.000
_cell.angle_alpha   90.00
_cell.angle_beta   90.00
_cell.angle_gamma   90.00
#
_symmetry.space_group_name_H-M   'P 1'
#
loop_
_entity.id
_entity.type
_entity.pdbx_description
1 polymer ?
#
loop_
_entity_poly.entity_id
_entity_poly.type
_entity_poly.pdbx_seq_one_letter_code
_entity_poly.pdbx_strand_id
1 'polypeptide(L)'
;MHAVVRELDSKQPATKQRPRTVRAKLTIVKPNNAPTPVDIEHIALTALLAHLSARGFAPLSIFNGVDVVPFTTNARAIDLLLAAEQSTLMVQAEHGNPHGIFIVPGNGADIVGAWAFDDGDADHFNAAMIEFDRVACG
;
A
#
# COMPACT_ATOMS: atom_id res chain seq x y z
N MET A 1 53.05 -57.93 -11.90
CA MET A 1 52.49 -56.58 -12.05
C MET A 1 50.99 -56.67 -11.78
N HIS A 2 50.50 -55.88 -10.81
CA HIS A 2 49.12 -55.44 -10.50
C HIS A 2 47.96 -56.47 -10.60
N ALA A 3 47.40 -56.96 -9.49
CA ALA A 3 46.30 -56.38 -8.67
C ALA A 3 44.90 -56.60 -9.32
N VAL A 4 43.77 -56.96 -8.70
CA VAL A 4 43.20 -56.77 -7.35
C VAL A 4 42.21 -57.93 -7.05
N VAL A 5 41.95 -58.10 -5.76
CA VAL A 5 41.18 -59.11 -5.01
C VAL A 5 39.74 -58.61 -4.71
N ARG A 6 38.78 -59.56 -4.52
CA ARG A 6 37.47 -59.50 -3.79
C ARG A 6 36.28 -58.81 -4.45
N GLU A 7 35.01 -59.16 -4.20
CA GLU A 7 34.25 -60.27 -3.57
C GLU A 7 32.79 -60.02 -4.00
N LEU A 8 31.99 -61.05 -4.33
CA LEU A 8 30.74 -61.44 -3.61
C LEU A 8 30.07 -60.28 -2.85
N ASP A 9 28.78 -59.98 -3.00
CA ASP A 9 27.70 -60.94 -2.81
C ASP A 9 26.32 -60.27 -3.05
N SER A 10 25.36 -61.14 -3.34
CA SER A 10 23.96 -61.09 -2.90
C SER A 10 23.04 -59.90 -3.21
N LYS A 11 22.08 -60.20 -4.09
CA LYS A 11 20.74 -59.59 -4.13
C LYS A 11 20.04 -59.73 -2.77
N GLN A 12 19.43 -58.65 -2.27
CA GLN A 12 18.33 -58.72 -1.30
C GLN A 12 17.16 -57.82 -1.75
N PRO A 13 15.90 -58.24 -1.51
CA PRO A 13 14.72 -57.73 -2.22
C PRO A 13 14.10 -56.49 -1.56
N ALA A 14 13.39 -55.71 -2.39
CA ALA A 14 12.64 -54.52 -2.03
C ALA A 14 11.64 -54.77 -0.89
N THR A 15 11.77 -54.02 0.20
CA THR A 15 10.80 -53.98 1.30
C THR A 15 9.57 -53.18 0.87
N LYS A 16 8.40 -53.83 0.84
CA LYS A 16 7.10 -53.17 0.67
C LYS A 16 6.82 -52.27 1.87
N GLN A 17 7.08 -50.97 1.76
CA GLN A 17 6.59 -49.98 2.72
C GLN A 17 5.06 -49.94 2.66
N ARG A 18 4.39 -50.26 3.78
CA ARG A 18 2.94 -50.04 3.92
C ARG A 18 2.67 -48.52 3.98
N PRO A 19 1.62 -48.02 3.32
CA PRO A 19 1.26 -46.61 3.44
C PRO A 19 0.89 -46.29 4.90
N ARG A 20 1.56 -45.29 5.48
CA ARG A 20 1.19 -44.71 6.77
C ARG A 20 -0.10 -43.92 6.60
N THR A 21 -1.16 -44.29 7.31
CA THR A 21 -2.36 -43.47 7.42
C THR A 21 -2.02 -42.22 8.24
N VAL A 22 -1.83 -41.08 7.57
CA VAL A 22 -1.71 -39.78 8.23
C VAL A 22 -3.12 -39.34 8.63
N ARG A 23 -3.46 -39.43 9.92
CA ARG A 23 -4.65 -38.73 10.45
C ARG A 23 -4.32 -37.24 10.51
N ALA A 24 -4.56 -36.52 9.40
CA ALA A 24 -4.57 -35.07 9.42
C ALA A 24 -5.77 -34.62 10.26
N LYS A 25 -5.52 -33.98 11.40
CA LYS A 25 -6.55 -33.30 12.17
C LYS A 25 -6.80 -31.95 11.49
N LEU A 26 -7.87 -31.85 10.71
CA LEU A 26 -8.32 -30.59 10.15
C LEU A 26 -8.91 -29.75 11.31
N THR A 27 -8.11 -28.87 11.88
CA THR A 27 -8.62 -27.84 12.78
C THR A 27 -9.21 -26.73 11.92
N ILE A 28 -10.55 -26.69 11.81
CA ILE A 28 -11.23 -25.50 11.29
C ILE A 28 -11.11 -24.44 12.38
N VAL A 29 -10.09 -23.59 12.28
CA VAL A 29 -10.06 -22.34 13.03
C VAL A 29 -11.21 -21.52 12.48
N LYS A 30 -12.26 -21.30 13.28
CA LYS A 30 -13.26 -20.27 12.96
C LYS A 30 -12.47 -18.99 12.77
N PRO A 31 -12.49 -18.33 11.59
CA PRO A 31 -11.92 -17.01 11.50
C PRO A 31 -12.70 -16.15 12.49
N ASN A 32 -12.03 -15.67 13.53
CA ASN A 32 -12.52 -14.55 14.33
C ASN A 32 -12.44 -13.31 13.43
N ASN A 33 -13.27 -13.27 12.40
CA ASN A 33 -13.53 -12.08 11.61
C ASN A 33 -14.49 -11.22 12.43
N ALA A 34 -14.01 -10.70 13.56
CA ALA A 34 -14.44 -9.35 13.90
C ALA A 34 -14.06 -8.51 12.67
N PRO A 35 -14.98 -7.71 12.09
CA PRO A 35 -14.59 -6.81 11.02
C PRO A 35 -13.40 -6.01 11.54
N THR A 36 -12.26 -6.11 10.85
CA THR A 36 -11.18 -5.15 11.07
C THR A 36 -11.80 -3.77 10.99
N PRO A 37 -11.56 -2.88 11.96
CA PRO A 37 -12.00 -1.50 11.87
C PRO A 37 -11.68 -1.00 10.47
N VAL A 38 -12.70 -0.50 9.78
CA VAL A 38 -12.50 0.08 8.45
C VAL A 38 -11.53 1.24 8.64
N ASP A 39 -10.36 1.15 8.03
CA ASP A 39 -9.34 2.19 8.09
C ASP A 39 -9.77 3.34 7.17
N ILE A 40 -10.61 4.21 7.72
CA ILE A 40 -11.28 5.29 7.02
C ILE A 40 -10.27 6.31 6.45
N GLU A 41 -9.14 6.50 7.13
CA GLU A 41 -8.07 7.40 6.67
C GLU A 41 -7.35 6.80 5.46
N HIS A 42 -7.06 5.49 5.48
CA HIS A 42 -6.56 4.79 4.29
C HIS A 42 -7.54 4.89 3.12
N ILE A 43 -8.85 4.77 3.36
CA ILE A 43 -9.86 4.90 2.31
C ILE A 43 -9.86 6.31 1.73
N ALA A 44 -9.88 7.34 2.59
CA ALA A 44 -9.89 8.74 2.16
C ALA A 44 -8.64 9.10 1.35
N LEU A 45 -7.45 8.71 1.82
CA LEU A 45 -6.19 8.97 1.10
C LEU A 45 -6.08 8.16 -0.20
N THR A 46 -6.58 6.92 -0.21
CA THR A 46 -6.65 6.13 -1.45
C THR A 46 -7.56 6.80 -2.48
N ALA A 47 -8.72 7.27 -2.05
CA ALA A 47 -9.67 7.98 -2.90
C ALA A 47 -9.07 9.29 -3.44
N LEU A 48 -8.38 10.07 -2.60
CA LEU A 48 -7.70 11.29 -2.99
C LEU A 48 -6.64 11.04 -4.08
N LEU A 49 -5.74 10.07 -3.85
CA LEU A 49 -4.69 9.75 -4.82
C LEU A 49 -5.25 9.23 -6.14
N ALA A 50 -6.29 8.39 -6.10
CA ALA A 50 -6.97 7.91 -7.29
C ALA A 50 -7.67 9.06 -8.05
N HIS A 51 -8.32 9.97 -7.33
CA HIS A 51 -9.01 11.13 -7.89
C HIS A 51 -8.06 12.08 -8.61
N LEU A 52 -6.93 12.41 -7.97
CA LEU A 52 -5.88 13.27 -8.53
C LEU A 52 -5.24 12.63 -9.77
N SER A 53 -4.91 11.34 -9.70
CA SER A 53 -4.33 10.61 -10.83
C SER A 53 -5.29 10.57 -12.03
N ALA A 54 -6.59 10.37 -11.80
CA ALA A 54 -7.60 10.41 -12.86
C ALA A 54 -7.74 11.78 -13.53
N ARG A 55 -7.26 12.84 -12.88
CA ARG A 55 -7.27 14.24 -13.38
C ARG A 55 -5.90 14.70 -13.89
N GLY A 56 -4.95 13.78 -14.03
CA GLY A 56 -3.65 14.07 -14.60
C GLY A 56 -2.63 14.63 -13.60
N PHE A 57 -2.94 14.63 -12.30
CA PHE A 57 -2.00 15.03 -11.26
C PHE A 57 -1.18 13.82 -10.78
N ALA A 58 0.14 13.94 -10.88
CA ALA A 58 1.08 12.97 -10.37
C ALA A 58 1.55 13.38 -8.96
N PRO A 59 1.43 12.49 -7.95
CA PRO A 59 2.08 12.68 -6.65
C PRO A 59 3.61 12.67 -6.79
N LEU A 60 4.29 13.63 -6.17
CA LEU A 60 5.73 13.83 -6.29
C LEU A 60 6.49 13.44 -5.02
N SER A 61 6.09 14.02 -3.90
CA SER A 61 6.80 13.93 -2.62
C SER A 61 5.90 14.33 -1.48
N ILE A 62 6.30 14.01 -0.26
CA ILE A 62 5.64 14.48 0.97
C ILE A 62 6.62 15.35 1.73
N PHE A 63 6.20 16.56 2.09
CA PHE A 63 6.90 17.35 3.10
C PHE A 63 6.31 17.03 4.48
N ASN A 64 7.09 16.44 5.39
CA ASN A 64 6.60 16.02 6.71
C ASN A 64 6.78 17.08 7.82
N GLY A 65 6.98 18.34 7.43
CA GLY A 65 7.32 19.44 8.35
C GLY A 65 8.81 19.62 8.59
N VAL A 66 9.65 18.65 8.21
CA VAL A 66 11.11 18.69 8.35
C VAL A 66 11.80 18.48 7.01
N ASP A 67 11.47 17.38 6.34
CA ASP A 67 12.12 16.90 5.12
C ASP A 67 11.12 16.70 3.99
N VAL A 68 11.61 16.82 2.76
CA VAL A 68 10.91 16.37 1.56
C VAL A 68 11.27 14.91 1.30
N VAL A 69 10.27 14.04 1.46
CA VAL A 69 10.42 12.59 1.34
C VAL A 69 9.83 12.13 0.01
N PRO A 70 10.66 11.60 -0.92
CA PRO A 70 10.15 10.99 -2.14
C PRO A 70 9.54 9.61 -1.84
N PHE A 71 8.63 9.18 -2.69
CA PHE A 71 8.04 7.84 -2.64
C PHE A 71 7.80 7.33 -4.06
N THR A 72 7.62 6.02 -4.22
CA THR A 72 7.49 5.37 -5.53
C THR A 72 6.16 4.65 -5.74
N THR A 73 5.33 4.55 -4.69
CA THR A 73 4.02 3.89 -4.75
C THR A 73 2.99 4.66 -3.93
N ASN A 74 1.72 4.58 -4.34
CA ASN A 74 0.62 5.19 -3.59
C ASN A 74 0.50 4.60 -2.17
N ALA A 75 0.72 3.30 -2.01
CA ALA A 75 0.72 2.67 -0.69
C ALA A 75 1.78 3.31 0.22
N ARG A 76 3.00 3.53 -0.30
CA ARG A 76 4.05 4.19 0.49
C ARG A 76 3.72 5.66 0.79
N ALA A 77 3.07 6.37 -0.12
CA ALA A 77 2.62 7.73 0.12
C ALA A 77 1.63 7.77 1.29
N ILE A 78 0.63 6.88 1.29
CA ILE A 78 -0.37 6.78 2.37
C ILE A 78 0.30 6.49 3.71
N ASP A 79 1.21 5.50 3.76
CA ASP A 79 1.94 5.17 4.99
C ASP A 79 2.71 6.38 5.56
N LEU A 80 3.31 7.18 4.68
CA LEU A 80 4.07 8.38 5.08
C LEU A 80 3.15 9.51 5.59
N LEU A 81 1.99 9.70 4.96
CA LEU A 81 1.00 10.70 5.37
C LEU A 81 0.41 10.35 6.75
N LEU A 82 0.11 9.08 6.99
CA LEU A 82 -0.46 8.61 8.26
C LEU A 82 0.56 8.51 9.39
N ALA A 83 1.85 8.34 9.07
CA ALA A 83 2.92 8.33 10.06
C ALA A 83 3.30 9.74 10.56
N ALA A 84 2.90 10.80 9.85
CA ALA A 84 3.20 12.18 10.21
C ALA A 84 2.06 12.79 11.04
N GLU A 85 2.39 13.63 12.03
CA GLU A 85 1.38 14.42 12.75
C GLU A 85 0.70 15.44 11.82
N GLN A 86 1.47 15.96 10.86
CA GLN A 86 1.00 16.81 9.77
C GLN A 86 1.96 16.69 8.58
N SER A 87 1.45 16.85 7.37
CA SER A 87 2.27 16.76 6.17
C SER A 87 1.68 17.53 5.00
N THR A 88 2.48 17.79 3.98
CA THR A 88 2.02 18.35 2.71
C THR A 88 2.33 17.36 1.59
N LEU A 89 1.29 16.83 0.94
CA LEU A 89 1.42 16.07 -0.28
C LEU A 89 1.66 17.02 -1.45
N MET A 90 2.79 16.87 -2.13
CA MET A 90 3.12 17.61 -3.35
C MET A 90 2.64 16.83 -4.57
N VAL A 91 1.88 17.48 -5.45
CA VAL A 91 1.36 16.91 -6.70
C VAL A 91 1.58 17.88 -7.85
N GLN A 92 1.61 17.38 -9.09
CA GLN A 92 1.85 18.22 -10.25
C GLN A 92 1.18 17.63 -11.49
N ALA A 93 0.57 18.49 -12.32
CA ALA A 93 0.16 18.13 -13.67
C ALA A 93 1.36 18.13 -14.63
N GLU A 94 1.31 17.40 -15.74
CA GLU A 94 2.44 17.20 -16.67
C GLU A 94 3.19 18.50 -17.07
N HIS A 95 2.47 19.61 -17.19
CA HIS A 95 3.03 20.93 -17.53
C HIS A 95 2.65 22.04 -16.52
N GLY A 96 2.20 21.66 -15.33
CA GLY A 96 1.74 22.58 -14.28
C GLY A 96 2.81 22.92 -13.25
N ASN A 97 2.48 23.82 -12.32
CA ASN A 97 3.29 24.03 -11.13
C ASN A 97 2.98 22.96 -10.07
N PRO A 98 3.92 22.62 -9.18
CA PRO A 98 3.61 21.76 -8.05
C PRO A 98 2.62 22.42 -7.09
N HIS A 99 1.60 21.67 -6.70
CA HIS A 99 0.59 22.04 -5.72
C HIS A 99 0.81 21.28 -4.41
N GLY A 100 0.47 21.93 -3.29
CA GLY A 100 0.56 21.33 -1.96
C GLY A 100 -0.82 21.09 -1.36
N ILE A 101 -1.05 19.88 -0.87
CA ILE A 101 -2.23 19.51 -0.08
C ILE A 101 -1.75 19.22 1.34
N PHE A 102 -2.09 20.09 2.28
CA PHE A 102 -1.84 19.91 3.71
C PHE A 102 -2.80 18.85 4.27
N ILE A 103 -2.27 17.88 5.00
CA ILE A 103 -2.97 16.70 5.50
C ILE A 103 -2.61 16.51 6.98
N VAL A 104 -3.64 16.36 7.80
CA VAL A 104 -3.54 15.99 9.22
C VAL A 104 -4.37 14.72 9.45
N PRO A 105 -3.75 13.59 9.85
CA PRO A 105 -4.49 12.40 10.25
C PRO A 105 -5.34 12.66 11.50
N GLY A 106 -6.56 12.13 11.52
CA GLY A 106 -7.49 12.17 12.65
C GLY A 106 -7.42 10.96 13.58
N ASN A 107 -6.42 10.08 13.42
CA ASN A 107 -6.15 8.91 14.27
C ASN A 107 -7.32 7.91 14.29
N GLY A 108 -7.72 7.43 13.11
CA GLY A 108 -8.78 6.44 12.92
C GLY A 108 -10.19 6.99 12.82
N ALA A 109 -10.36 8.31 12.64
CA ALA A 109 -11.67 8.96 12.50
C ALA A 109 -11.90 9.51 11.09
N ASP A 110 -11.07 10.45 10.65
CA ASP A 110 -11.12 11.09 9.32
C ASP A 110 -9.79 11.81 9.08
N ILE A 111 -9.56 12.36 7.89
CA ILE A 111 -8.43 13.25 7.60
C ILE A 111 -8.90 14.70 7.50
N VAL A 112 -8.08 15.64 7.98
CA VAL A 112 -8.28 17.06 7.66
C VAL A 112 -7.35 17.42 6.50
N GLY A 113 -7.94 17.88 5.39
CA GLY A 113 -7.24 18.32 4.20
C GLY A 113 -7.42 19.82 3.95
N ALA A 114 -6.35 20.51 3.56
CA ALA A 114 -6.41 21.88 3.06
C ALA A 114 -5.47 22.05 1.86
N TRP A 115 -5.83 22.88 0.89
CA TRP A 115 -4.99 23.16 -0.27
C TRP A 115 -4.97 24.65 -0.57
N ALA A 116 -3.89 25.11 -1.21
CA ALA A 116 -3.82 26.49 -1.68
C ALA A 116 -4.68 26.64 -2.94
N PHE A 117 -5.45 27.73 -2.98
CA PHE A 117 -6.24 28.10 -4.14
C PHE A 117 -5.44 29.10 -4.99
N ASP A 118 -5.29 28.82 -6.28
CA ASP A 118 -4.68 29.76 -7.24
C ASP A 118 -5.75 30.37 -8.16
N ASP A 119 -5.94 31.70 -8.12
CA ASP A 119 -6.90 32.40 -9.00
C ASP A 119 -6.58 32.22 -10.49
N GLY A 120 -5.34 31.85 -10.84
CA GLY A 120 -4.87 31.60 -12.19
C GLY A 120 -4.89 30.14 -12.65
N ASP A 121 -5.60 29.25 -11.94
CA ASP A 121 -5.65 27.77 -12.08
C ASP A 121 -5.66 27.22 -13.52
N ALA A 122 -4.49 27.26 -14.16
CA ALA A 122 -4.34 26.89 -15.57
C ALA A 122 -4.28 25.37 -15.76
N ASP A 123 -3.89 24.63 -14.73
CA ASP A 123 -3.82 23.17 -14.74
C ASP A 123 -5.04 22.50 -14.09
N HIS A 124 -6.06 23.28 -13.70
CA HIS A 124 -7.34 22.83 -13.17
C HIS A 124 -7.25 22.11 -11.81
N PHE A 125 -6.21 22.41 -11.02
CA PHE A 125 -6.02 21.85 -9.69
C PHE A 125 -7.14 22.25 -8.73
N ASN A 126 -7.54 23.53 -8.72
CA ASN A 126 -8.63 23.98 -7.84
C ASN A 126 -9.93 23.28 -8.20
N ALA A 127 -10.22 23.16 -9.50
CA ALA A 127 -11.41 22.47 -9.96
C ALA A 127 -11.41 20.99 -9.52
N ALA A 128 -10.27 20.31 -9.63
CA ALA A 128 -10.10 18.93 -9.16
C ALA A 128 -10.35 18.81 -7.65
N MET A 129 -9.81 19.70 -6.83
CA MET A 129 -9.99 19.63 -5.38
C MET A 129 -11.43 19.97 -4.94
N ILE A 130 -12.07 20.96 -5.58
CA ILE A 130 -13.50 21.28 -5.34
C ILE A 130 -14.39 20.08 -5.68
N GLU A 131 -14.08 19.37 -6.77
CA GLU A 131 -14.83 18.18 -7.14
C GLU A 131 -14.67 17.06 -6.11
N PHE A 132 -13.44 16.85 -5.61
CA PHE A 132 -13.18 15.85 -4.57
C PHE A 132 -13.97 16.14 -3.29
N ASP A 133 -13.93 17.39 -2.82
CA ASP A 133 -14.61 17.85 -1.60
C ASP A 133 -16.13 17.60 -1.65
N ARG A 134 -16.77 17.89 -2.79
CA ARG A 134 -18.21 17.65 -2.99
C ARG A 134 -18.59 16.17 -2.94
N VAL A 135 -17.72 15.28 -3.39
CA VAL A 135 -17.97 13.84 -3.39
C VAL A 135 -17.62 13.21 -2.03
N ALA A 136 -16.62 13.74 -1.33
CA ALA A 136 -16.22 13.25 -0.02
C ALA A 136 -17.20 13.65 1.10
N CYS A 137 -17.84 14.83 0.99
CA CYS A 137 -18.77 15.35 2.00
C CYS A 137 -20.26 15.25 1.64
N GLY A 138 -20.60 14.67 0.48
CA GLY A 138 -21.98 14.47 0.01
C GLY A 138 -22.53 13.09 0.32
#